data_AF-A0A7Y6CTV9-F1
#
_entry.id   AF-A0A7Y6CTV9-F1
#
_cell.length_a   1.000
_cell.length_b   1.000
_cell.length_c   1.000
_cell.angle_alpha   90.00
_cell.angle_beta   90.00
_cell.angle_gamma   90.00
#
_symmetry.space_group_name_H-M   'P 1'
#
loop_
_entity.id
_entity.type
_entity.pdbx_description
1 polymer ?
#
loop_
_entity_poly.entity_id
_entity_poly.type
_entity_poly.pdbx_seq_one_letter_code
_entity_poly.pdbx_strand_id
1 'polypeptide(L)'
;MARRLGTTAGEPIRVGLVTDIGGLDDRSFNFLANRGLARAEDELGVEGRVVISKAEADYVPNLTSLAKQDYDLEIAVGFLMANAVDTVAARYKDVSY
;
A
#
# COMPACT_ATOMS: atom_id res chain seq x y z
N MET A 1 -9.50 1.10 -20.60
CA MET A 1 -8.61 0.07 -21.17
C MET A 1 -7.97 -0.61 -19.97
N ALA A 2 -8.39 -1.84 -19.62
CA ALA A 2 -8.01 -2.49 -18.36
C ALA A 2 -6.56 -3.00 -18.46
N ARG A 3 -5.67 -2.52 -17.59
CA ARG A 3 -4.31 -3.07 -17.45
C ARG A 3 -4.47 -4.45 -16.81
N ARG A 4 -4.21 -5.51 -17.58
CA ARG A 4 -4.11 -6.87 -17.04
C ARG A 4 -3.02 -6.86 -15.98
N LEU A 5 -3.24 -7.54 -14.86
CA LEU A 5 -2.20 -7.96 -13.91
C LEU A 5 -1.03 -8.53 -14.73
N GLY A 6 -0.01 -7.71 -14.92
CA GLY A 6 0.85 -7.84 -16.07
C GLY A 6 1.71 -6.60 -16.18
N THR A 7 2.47 -6.34 -15.12
CA THR A 7 3.70 -5.57 -15.21
C THR A 7 4.45 -6.11 -16.44
N THR A 8 4.58 -5.30 -17.47
CA THR A 8 5.38 -5.67 -18.63
C THR A 8 6.80 -5.94 -18.15
N ALA A 9 7.43 -7.00 -18.66
CA ALA A 9 8.79 -7.35 -18.27
C ALA A 9 9.70 -6.13 -18.41
N GLY A 10 10.15 -5.59 -17.27
CA GLY A 10 11.03 -4.41 -17.20
C GLY A 10 10.46 -3.17 -16.50
N GLU A 11 9.16 -3.08 -16.21
CA GLU A 11 8.62 -2.00 -15.36
C GLU A 11 8.70 -2.39 -13.87
N PRO A 12 9.13 -1.47 -12.98
CA PRO A 12 9.06 -1.70 -11.54
C PRO A 12 7.62 -1.94 -11.07
N ILE A 13 7.43 -2.88 -10.15
CA ILE A 13 6.16 -3.03 -9.43
C ILE A 13 6.03 -1.85 -8.47
N ARG A 14 4.88 -1.18 -8.47
CA ARG A 14 4.61 -0.04 -7.59
C ARG A 14 3.89 -0.51 -6.33
N VAL A 15 4.50 -0.29 -5.18
CA VAL A 15 4.02 -0.77 -3.88
C VAL A 15 3.69 0.41 -2.97
N GLY A 16 2.44 0.48 -2.52
CA GLY A 16 1.99 1.46 -1.55
C GLY A 16 1.87 0.82 -0.16
N LEU A 17 2.44 1.44 0.87
CA LEU A 17 2.36 1.00 2.25
C LEU A 17 1.56 2.03 3.06
N VAL A 18 0.37 1.67 3.52
CA VAL A 18 -0.47 2.55 4.34
C VAL A 18 -0.37 2.14 5.80
N THR A 19 0.15 3.02 6.65
CA THR A 19 0.26 2.75 8.10
C THR A 19 -1.05 3.03 8.81
N ASP A 20 -1.26 2.35 9.94
CA ASP A 20 -2.23 2.78 10.94
C ASP A 20 -1.76 4.08 11.66
N ILE A 21 -2.49 4.46 12.71
CA ILE A 21 -2.32 5.73 13.44
C ILE A 21 -0.94 5.82 14.12
N GLY A 22 -0.29 4.70 14.43
CA GLY A 22 0.98 4.68 15.16
C GLY A 22 2.14 5.32 14.39
N GLY A 23 2.08 5.36 13.07
CA GLY A 23 3.10 5.95 12.21
C GLY A 23 4.47 5.26 12.31
N LEU A 24 5.46 5.80 11.62
CA LEU A 24 6.78 5.14 11.46
C LEU A 24 7.68 5.18 12.70
N ASP A 25 7.40 6.07 13.65
CA ASP A 25 8.22 6.23 14.87
C ASP A 25 7.85 5.23 15.98
N ASP A 26 6.94 4.29 15.70
CA ASP A 26 6.48 3.27 16.66
C ASP A 26 7.57 2.26 17.08
N ARG A 27 8.71 2.24 16.36
CA ARG A 27 9.83 1.28 16.54
C ARG A 27 9.37 -0.17 16.60
N SER A 28 8.22 -0.47 16.00
CA SER A 28 7.53 -1.74 16.08
C SER A 28 6.92 -2.03 14.72
N PHE A 29 5.61 -2.25 14.64
CA PHE A 29 4.95 -2.82 13.47
C PHE A 29 5.09 -1.96 12.21
N ASN A 30 4.79 -0.66 12.27
CA ASN A 30 4.88 0.23 11.13
C ASN A 30 6.33 0.51 10.72
N PHE A 31 7.22 0.69 11.70
CA PHE A 31 8.66 0.81 11.45
C PHE A 31 9.21 -0.39 10.69
N LEU A 32 8.87 -1.61 11.14
CA LEU A 32 9.33 -2.85 10.50
C LEU A 32 8.73 -3.04 9.11
N ALA A 33 7.46 -2.68 8.91
CA ALA A 33 6.83 -2.72 7.60
C ALA A 33 7.53 -1.79 6.60
N ASN A 34 7.86 -0.56 7.01
CA ASN A 34 8.62 0.38 6.18
C ASN A 34 10.04 -0.12 5.88
N ARG A 35 10.72 -0.75 6.84
CA ARG A 35 12.01 -1.40 6.58
C ARG A 35 11.91 -2.54 5.58
N GLY A 36 10.81 -3.30 5.61
CA GLY A 36 10.52 -4.32 4.62
C GLY A 36 10.35 -3.74 3.21
N LEU A 37 9.63 -2.61 3.10
CA LEU A 37 9.46 -1.90 1.83
C LEU A 37 10.80 -1.39 1.30
N ALA A 38 11.60 -0.69 2.11
CA ALA A 38 12.92 -0.19 1.71
C ALA A 38 13.85 -1.33 1.24
N ARG A 39 13.81 -2.47 1.94
CA ARG A 39 14.56 -3.66 1.52
C ARG A 39 14.06 -4.22 0.18
N ALA A 40 12.75 -4.19 -0.08
CA ALA A 40 12.19 -4.63 -1.36
C ALA A 40 12.59 -3.67 -2.50
N GLU A 41 12.69 -2.36 -2.25
CA GLU A 41 13.22 -1.40 -3.22
C GLU A 41 14.66 -1.78 -3.60
N ASP A 42 15.51 -2.08 -2.61
CA ASP A 42 16.91 -2.46 -2.82
C ASP A 42 17.09 -3.84 -3.50
N GLU A 43 16.36 -4.86 -3.04
CA GLU A 43 16.57 -6.25 -3.46
C GLU A 43 15.76 -6.64 -4.70
N LEU A 44 14.59 -6.04 -4.90
CA LEU A 44 13.62 -6.44 -5.93
C LEU A 44 13.36 -5.34 -6.96
N GLY A 45 13.84 -4.11 -6.73
CA GLY A 45 13.65 -2.98 -7.64
C GLY A 45 12.20 -2.52 -7.75
N VAL A 46 11.40 -2.66 -6.68
CA VAL A 46 10.05 -2.08 -6.61
C VAL A 46 10.12 -0.56 -6.43
N GLU A 47 9.06 0.14 -6.81
CA GLU A 47 8.88 1.56 -6.48
C GLU A 47 7.95 1.70 -5.28
N GLY A 48 8.51 2.03 -4.12
CA GLY A 48 7.77 2.13 -2.86
C GLY A 48 7.18 3.53 -2.60
N ARG A 49 6.07 3.55 -1.87
CA ARG A 49 5.52 4.78 -1.26
C ARG A 49 4.86 4.47 0.07
N VAL A 50 5.20 5.25 1.10
CA VAL A 50 4.51 5.19 2.40
C VAL A 50 3.46 6.29 2.52
N VAL A 51 2.28 5.95 3.05
CA VAL A 51 1.21 6.88 3.42
C VAL A 51 0.87 6.67 4.89
N ILE A 52 0.95 7.73 5.69
CA ILE A 52 0.74 7.65 7.15
C ILE A 52 -0.66 8.13 7.49
N SER A 53 -1.45 7.28 8.15
CA SER A 53 -2.77 7.65 8.66
C SER A 53 -2.65 8.35 10.03
N LYS A 54 -3.51 9.34 10.30
CA LYS A 54 -3.58 10.06 11.57
C LYS A 54 -4.84 9.73 12.37
N ALA A 55 -5.87 9.22 11.69
CA ALA A 55 -7.10 8.71 12.28
C ALA A 55 -7.68 7.57 11.42
N GLU A 56 -8.62 6.80 11.96
CA GLU A 56 -9.30 5.73 11.20
C GLU A 56 -10.03 6.25 9.95
N ALA A 57 -10.52 7.48 10.01
CA ALA A 57 -11.17 8.16 8.88
C ALA A 57 -10.24 8.34 7.66
N ASP A 58 -8.93 8.22 7.85
CA ASP A 58 -7.94 8.37 6.77
C ASP A 58 -7.74 7.08 5.97
N TYR A 59 -8.11 5.91 6.49
CA TYR A 59 -7.77 4.61 5.88
C TYR A 59 -8.34 4.46 4.47
N VAL A 60 -9.65 4.68 4.29
CA VAL A 60 -10.30 4.57 2.98
C VAL A 60 -9.76 5.63 2.00
N PRO A 61 -9.66 6.93 2.37
CA PRO A 61 -9.03 7.93 1.50
C PRO A 61 -7.60 7.59 1.09
N ASN A 62 -6.76 7.11 2.01
CA ASN A 62 -5.37 6.78 1.75
C ASN A 62 -5.23 5.63 0.75
N LEU A 63 -5.91 4.50 1.01
CA LEU A 63 -5.95 3.35 0.10
C LEU A 63 -6.53 3.76 -1.27
N THR A 64 -7.68 4.46 -1.27
CA THR A 64 -8.30 4.96 -2.50
C THR A 64 -7.36 5.85 -3.32
N SER A 65 -6.51 6.65 -2.66
CA SER A 65 -5.57 7.53 -3.36
C SER A 65 -4.51 6.74 -4.12
N LEU A 66 -4.02 5.63 -3.57
CA LEU A 66 -3.02 4.77 -4.18
C LEU A 66 -3.66 3.97 -5.33
N ALA A 67 -4.86 3.43 -5.13
CA ALA A 67 -5.60 2.72 -6.16
C ALA A 67 -5.87 3.59 -7.40
N LYS A 68 -6.24 4.86 -7.20
CA LYS A 68 -6.41 5.85 -8.28
C LYS A 68 -5.11 6.25 -8.98
N GLN A 69 -3.98 6.06 -8.31
CA GLN A 69 -2.66 6.29 -8.86
C GLN A 69 -2.09 5.03 -9.53
N ASP A 70 -2.90 3.99 -9.74
CA ASP A 70 -2.53 2.74 -10.41
C ASP A 70 -1.32 2.05 -9.73
N TYR A 71 -1.31 1.98 -8.39
CA TYR A 71 -0.39 1.11 -7.65
C TYR A 71 -0.76 -0.36 -7.88
N ASP A 72 0.24 -1.23 -8.01
CA ASP A 72 0.03 -2.65 -8.30
C ASP A 72 -0.30 -3.44 -7.01
N LEU A 73 0.31 -3.04 -5.89
CA LEU A 73 0.13 -3.63 -4.56
C LEU A 73 -0.03 -2.53 -3.52
N GLU A 74 -1.05 -2.63 -2.68
CA GLU A 74 -1.24 -1.81 -1.48
C GLU A 74 -1.18 -2.69 -0.23
N ILE A 75 -0.33 -2.34 0.72
CA ILE A 75 -0.18 -3.06 1.98
C ILE A 75 -0.76 -2.19 3.10
N ALA A 76 -1.87 -2.63 3.68
CA ALA A 76 -2.48 -1.99 4.84
C ALA A 76 -1.86 -2.53 6.15
N VAL A 77 -1.16 -1.67 6.88
CA VAL A 77 -0.39 -2.03 8.07
C VAL A 77 -1.20 -1.68 9.32
N GLY A 78 -2.13 -2.57 9.67
CA GLY A 78 -2.87 -2.51 10.93
C GLY A 78 -4.18 -3.29 10.90
N PHE A 79 -4.53 -3.94 12.01
CA PHE A 79 -5.73 -4.79 12.11
C PHE A 79 -7.04 -4.02 11.83
N LEU A 80 -7.12 -2.76 12.27
CA LEU A 80 -8.31 -1.91 12.12
C LEU A 80 -8.63 -1.56 10.67
N MET A 81 -7.69 -1.80 9.74
CA MET A 81 -7.84 -1.42 8.33
C MET A 81 -8.62 -2.45 7.50
N ALA A 82 -8.98 -3.61 8.05
CA ALA A 82 -9.64 -4.69 7.31
C ALA A 82 -10.89 -4.22 6.52
N ASN A 83 -11.81 -3.51 7.18
CA ASN A 83 -13.02 -2.98 6.53
C ASN A 83 -12.69 -1.94 5.44
N ALA A 84 -11.61 -1.17 5.61
CA ALA A 84 -11.18 -0.19 4.63
C ALA A 84 -10.62 -0.87 3.38
N VAL A 85 -9.82 -1.92 3.56
CA VAL A 85 -9.32 -2.77 2.47
C VAL A 85 -10.49 -3.39 1.71
N ASP A 86 -11.44 -4.03 2.39
CA ASP A 86 -12.62 -4.63 1.74
C ASP A 86 -13.40 -3.60 0.91
N THR A 87 -13.59 -2.40 1.47
CA THR A 87 -14.32 -1.30 0.80
C THR A 87 -13.63 -0.84 -0.48
N VAL A 88 -12.30 -0.72 -0.45
CA VAL A 88 -11.51 -0.21 -1.59
C VAL A 88 -11.31 -1.32 -2.63
N ALA A 89 -10.97 -2.54 -2.21
CA ALA A 89 -10.80 -3.71 -3.08
C ALA A 89 -12.07 -4.05 -3.87
N ALA A 90 -13.27 -3.84 -3.29
CA ALA A 90 -14.53 -4.00 -4.01
C ALA A 90 -14.68 -3.04 -5.21
N ARG A 91 -14.01 -1.88 -5.17
CA ARG A 91 -14.05 -0.83 -6.21
C ARG A 91 -12.88 -0.91 -7.18
N TYR A 92 -11.69 -1.30 -6.71
CA TYR A 92 -10.45 -1.34 -7.47
C TYR A 92 -9.93 -2.78 -7.56
N LYS A 93 -10.54 -3.57 -8.44
CA LYS A 93 -10.27 -5.01 -8.56
C LYS A 93 -8.94 -5.37 -9.23
N ASP A 94 -8.28 -4.38 -9.83
CA ASP A 94 -7.01 -4.53 -10.53
C ASP A 94 -5.79 -4.30 -9.61
N VAL A 95 -6.04 -3.87 -8.36
CA VAL A 95 -5.01 -3.65 -7.33
C VAL A 95 -4.95 -4.87 -6.41
N SER A 96 -3.74 -5.30 -6.04
CA SER A 96 -3.53 -6.31 -5.00
C SER A 96 -3.51 -5.64 -3.62
N TYR A 97 -4.09 -6.29 -2.60
CA TYR A 97 -4.16 -5.79 -1.22
C TYR A 97 -3.65 -6.83 -0.22
#